data_AF-A0A1Q3S3R0-F1
#
_entry.id   AF-A0A1Q3S3R0-F1
#
_cell.length_a   1.000
_cell.length_b   1.000
_cell.length_c   1.000
_cell.angle_alpha   90.00
_cell.angle_beta   90.00
_cell.angle_gamma   90.00
#
_symmetry.space_group_name_H-M   'P 1'
#
loop_
_entity.id
_entity.type
_entity.pdbx_description
1 polymer ?
#
loop_
_entity_poly.entity_id
_entity_poly.type
_entity_poly.pdbx_seq_one_letter_code
_entity_poly.pdbx_strand_id
1 'polypeptide(L)'
;MKKNYRLLGILFFILSNPLYAQSTDAMKILANGNVGIGTSTPTQARLVVSGEQSINASGMFVYGYRSSKVMESGTVKNSIYATDGVTAQQFNVVSDARIKKILGVSNNANDLDILSKIVITDYKMIDSVQRGNQLYKKVIAQQVEQVYPLAVTTKQTEIIPNVYQLSTIQNGWIPVNSKDLAVGDKIKLVFSGDVILTDILAINKEAIRVNCTKEGSVFVYGKEVHDFHSVDYEAIAMLNVSATQALLKRIEMLEAKNANLVQTVSKLEKEQLKTNDRLKAIEQLVLPAVAENETVR
;
A
#
# COMPACT_ATOMS: atom_id res chain seq x y z
N MET A 1 2.51 -89.61 48.87
CA MET A 1 3.80 -89.29 48.21
C MET A 1 3.77 -87.84 47.76
N LYS A 2 4.52 -86.95 48.44
CA LYS A 2 4.69 -85.54 48.06
C LYS A 2 5.88 -85.43 47.09
N LYS A 3 5.72 -84.77 45.94
CA LYS A 3 6.84 -84.33 45.10
C LYS A 3 6.93 -82.81 45.14
N ASN A 4 8.05 -82.32 45.65
CA ASN A 4 8.49 -80.94 45.59
C ASN A 4 9.11 -80.68 44.21
N TYR A 5 8.75 -79.58 43.56
CA TYR A 5 9.62 -78.94 42.56
C TYR A 5 9.64 -77.44 42.83
N ARG A 6 10.85 -76.94 43.13
CA ARG A 6 11.18 -75.52 43.27
C ARG A 6 11.27 -74.92 41.87
N LEU A 7 10.63 -73.77 41.63
CA LEU A 7 10.89 -72.96 40.44
C LEU A 7 11.76 -71.77 40.84
N LEU A 8 12.89 -71.63 40.16
CA LEU A 8 13.97 -70.68 40.39
C LEU A 8 14.06 -69.75 39.17
N GLY A 9 14.02 -68.42 39.39
CA GLY A 9 14.39 -67.37 38.42
C GLY A 9 13.38 -67.16 37.27
N ILE A 10 13.12 -65.98 36.75
CA ILE A 10 14.02 -64.85 36.47
C ILE A 10 13.20 -63.54 36.57
N LEU A 11 13.71 -62.57 37.32
CA LEU A 11 13.21 -61.19 37.37
C LEU A 11 13.77 -60.44 36.14
N PHE A 12 12.94 -60.19 35.13
CA PHE A 12 13.32 -59.40 33.96
C PHE A 12 13.05 -57.92 34.24
N PHE A 13 14.10 -57.18 34.66
CA PHE A 13 14.06 -55.71 34.71
C PHE A 13 14.15 -55.17 33.28
N ILE A 14 13.01 -54.76 32.71
CA ILE A 14 13.04 -53.92 31.51
C ILE A 14 13.35 -52.50 31.98
N LEU A 15 14.61 -52.10 31.89
CA LEU A 15 15.00 -50.69 31.86
C LEU A 15 14.56 -50.12 30.51
N SER A 16 13.28 -49.83 30.34
CA SER A 16 12.86 -48.96 29.26
C SER A 16 13.29 -47.54 29.65
N ASN A 17 14.42 -47.08 29.12
CA ASN A 17 14.62 -45.65 28.95
C ASN A 17 13.42 -45.14 28.14
N PRO A 18 12.52 -44.31 28.69
CA PRO A 18 11.59 -43.61 27.81
C PRO A 18 12.48 -42.74 26.91
N LEU A 19 12.49 -43.05 25.62
CA LEU A 19 12.79 -42.01 24.64
C LEU A 19 11.78 -40.91 24.93
N TYR A 20 12.19 -39.86 25.64
CA TYR A 20 11.51 -38.59 25.58
C TYR A 20 11.67 -38.11 24.15
N ALA A 21 10.76 -38.54 23.27
CA ALA A 21 10.42 -37.70 22.14
C ALA A 21 10.09 -36.34 22.78
N GLN A 22 10.86 -35.30 22.45
CA GLN A 22 10.38 -33.93 22.62
C GLN A 22 9.16 -33.79 21.72
N SER A 23 8.03 -34.32 22.17
CA SER A 23 6.73 -33.84 21.73
C SER A 23 6.67 -32.43 22.27
N THR A 24 7.20 -31.46 21.54
CA THR A 24 6.72 -30.10 21.67
C THR A 24 5.21 -30.20 21.53
N ASP A 25 4.47 -29.91 22.59
CA ASP A 25 3.01 -30.00 22.60
C ASP A 25 2.47 -29.31 21.34
N ALA A 26 2.11 -30.10 20.33
CA ALA A 26 1.71 -29.56 19.04
C ALA A 26 0.43 -28.73 19.20
N MET A 27 -0.45 -29.18 20.09
CA MET A 27 -1.64 -28.49 20.54
C MET A 27 -1.86 -28.76 22.03
N LYS A 28 -2.20 -27.71 22.79
CA LYS A 28 -2.55 -27.80 24.22
C LYS A 28 -3.84 -27.05 24.50
N ILE A 29 -4.73 -27.66 25.27
CA ILE A 29 -5.95 -27.01 25.76
C ILE A 29 -5.83 -26.92 27.28
N LEU A 30 -5.83 -25.71 27.81
CA LEU A 30 -5.80 -25.45 29.25
C LEU A 30 -7.21 -25.60 29.85
N ALA A 31 -7.29 -25.90 31.15
CA ALA A 31 -8.57 -26.06 31.86
C ALA A 31 -9.44 -24.79 31.85
N ASN A 32 -8.84 -23.61 31.64
CA ASN A 32 -9.56 -22.34 31.49
C ASN A 32 -10.15 -22.14 30.08
N GLY A 33 -9.96 -23.09 29.17
CA GLY A 33 -10.44 -23.06 27.78
C GLY A 33 -9.50 -22.40 26.78
N ASN A 34 -8.28 -22.01 27.18
CA ASN A 34 -7.31 -21.46 26.24
C ASN A 34 -6.61 -22.58 25.45
N VAL A 35 -6.51 -22.39 24.14
CA VAL A 35 -5.88 -23.31 23.19
C VAL A 35 -4.55 -22.72 22.72
N GLY A 36 -3.48 -23.48 22.86
CA GLY A 36 -2.15 -23.18 22.32
C GLY A 36 -1.82 -24.14 21.19
N ILE A 37 -1.29 -23.65 20.08
CA ILE A 37 -0.66 -24.48 19.04
C ILE A 37 0.81 -24.08 19.01
N GLY A 38 1.72 -25.01 19.26
CA GLY A 38 3.17 -24.73 19.41
C GLY A 38 3.55 -23.89 20.64
N THR A 39 2.64 -23.73 21.61
CA THR A 39 2.91 -23.16 22.94
C THR A 39 2.14 -23.88 24.02
N SER A 40 2.77 -24.11 25.17
CA SER A 40 2.16 -24.77 26.33
C SER A 40 1.56 -23.79 27.33
N THR A 41 1.68 -22.48 27.09
CA THR A 41 1.22 -21.38 27.95
C THR A 41 0.51 -20.29 27.13
N PRO A 42 -0.66 -20.58 26.52
CA PRO A 42 -1.45 -19.60 25.77
C PRO A 42 -2.11 -18.57 26.69
N THR A 43 -1.39 -17.51 27.08
CA THR A 43 -1.88 -16.46 28.01
C THR A 43 -2.35 -15.20 27.30
N GLN A 44 -1.98 -14.99 26.04
CA GLN A 44 -2.24 -13.76 25.30
C GLN A 44 -3.67 -13.69 24.74
N ALA A 45 -4.28 -14.83 24.44
CA ALA A 45 -5.63 -14.94 23.88
C ALA A 45 -6.22 -16.34 24.12
N ARG A 46 -7.50 -16.53 23.74
CA ARG A 46 -8.18 -17.84 23.80
C ARG A 46 -7.56 -18.86 22.85
N LEU A 47 -7.05 -18.43 21.70
CA LEU A 47 -6.25 -19.24 20.79
C LEU A 47 -4.91 -18.51 20.59
N VAL A 48 -3.81 -19.18 20.91
CA VAL A 48 -2.46 -18.67 20.67
C VAL A 48 -1.73 -19.66 19.77
N VAL A 49 -1.38 -19.23 18.57
CA VAL A 49 -0.56 -20.02 17.65
C VAL A 49 0.85 -19.48 17.66
N SER A 50 1.78 -20.26 18.20
CA SER A 50 3.19 -19.94 18.35
C SER A 50 3.99 -20.88 17.46
N GLY A 51 4.46 -20.35 16.33
CA GLY A 51 5.10 -21.13 15.28
C GLY A 51 4.69 -20.58 13.92
N GLU A 52 5.42 -20.98 12.89
CA GLU A 52 5.22 -20.50 11.53
C GLU A 52 5.56 -21.60 10.54
N GLN A 53 4.78 -21.67 9.48
CA GLN A 53 5.12 -22.46 8.30
C GLN A 53 5.59 -21.52 7.21
N SER A 54 6.74 -21.85 6.64
CA SER A 54 7.31 -21.15 5.50
C SER A 54 6.62 -21.65 4.25
N ILE A 55 5.81 -20.81 3.62
CA ILE A 55 5.17 -21.13 2.34
C ILE A 55 5.67 -20.17 1.26
N ASN A 56 5.92 -20.70 0.07
CA ASN A 56 6.18 -19.85 -1.08
C ASN A 56 4.85 -19.22 -1.50
N ALA A 57 4.76 -17.90 -1.44
CA ALA A 57 3.58 -17.16 -1.86
C ALA A 57 3.95 -16.20 -2.98
N SER A 58 3.04 -16.06 -3.95
CA SER A 58 3.12 -15.10 -5.05
C SER A 58 1.73 -14.47 -5.22
N GLY A 59 1.65 -13.14 -5.37
CA GLY A 59 0.39 -12.44 -5.58
C GLY A 59 -0.50 -12.30 -4.33
N MET A 60 0.04 -12.56 -3.14
CA MET A 60 -0.70 -12.39 -1.88
C MET A 60 -0.83 -10.91 -1.51
N PHE A 61 -2.06 -10.42 -1.29
CA PHE A 61 -2.31 -9.14 -0.65
C PHE A 61 -2.07 -9.28 0.85
N VAL A 62 -0.97 -8.70 1.35
CA VAL A 62 -0.63 -8.74 2.77
C VAL A 62 -0.98 -7.41 3.40
N TYR A 63 -1.85 -7.45 4.42
CA TYR A 63 -2.07 -6.33 5.32
C TYR A 63 -1.03 -6.41 6.45
N GLY A 64 0.12 -5.77 6.23
CA GLY A 64 1.26 -5.83 7.13
C GLY A 64 1.59 -4.47 7.73
N TYR A 65 2.21 -4.48 8.90
CA TYR A 65 2.66 -3.32 9.67
C TYR A 65 3.44 -2.22 8.90
N ARG A 66 3.95 -2.54 7.70
CA ARG A 66 4.84 -1.68 6.91
C ARG A 66 4.19 -1.11 5.65
N SER A 67 3.13 -1.75 5.14
CA SER A 67 2.46 -1.42 3.87
C SER A 67 1.41 -2.49 3.56
N SER A 68 0.28 -2.08 2.98
CA SER A 68 -0.57 -3.00 2.20
C SER A 68 0.09 -3.23 0.84
N LYS A 69 0.62 -4.43 0.60
CA LYS A 69 1.39 -4.72 -0.63
C LYS A 69 1.03 -6.09 -1.19
N VAL A 70 1.04 -6.21 -2.53
CA VAL A 70 1.07 -7.50 -3.22
C VAL A 70 2.48 -8.04 -3.12
N MET A 71 2.67 -9.16 -2.44
CA MET A 71 3.99 -9.78 -2.35
C MET A 71 4.41 -10.38 -3.69
N GLU A 72 5.62 -10.01 -4.14
CA GLU A 72 6.35 -10.78 -5.14
C GLU A 72 6.80 -12.13 -4.57
N SER A 73 7.03 -13.10 -5.46
CA SER A 73 7.38 -14.49 -5.10
C SER A 73 8.43 -14.55 -4.00
N GLY A 74 8.05 -15.10 -2.85
CA GLY A 74 8.91 -15.17 -1.68
C GLY A 74 8.35 -16.08 -0.59
N THR A 75 9.21 -16.48 0.34
CA THR A 75 8.80 -17.28 1.49
C THR A 75 8.15 -16.39 2.55
N VAL A 76 6.88 -16.64 2.82
CA VAL A 76 6.14 -16.01 3.93
C VAL A 76 5.98 -16.97 5.08
N LYS A 77 6.09 -16.43 6.30
CA LYS A 77 5.93 -17.16 7.55
C LYS A 77 4.51 -16.92 8.03
N ASN A 78 3.68 -17.94 7.97
CA ASN A 78 2.30 -17.87 8.43
C ASN A 78 2.12 -18.73 9.68
N SER A 79 1.59 -18.12 10.73
CA SER A 79 1.14 -18.84 11.92
C SER A 79 -0.29 -19.35 11.75
N ILE A 80 -1.12 -18.68 10.95
CA ILE A 80 -2.49 -19.07 10.67
C ILE A 80 -2.68 -19.01 9.15
N TYR A 81 -3.04 -20.13 8.53
CA TYR A 81 -3.41 -20.22 7.12
C TYR A 81 -4.91 -20.57 7.04
N ALA A 82 -5.71 -19.66 6.48
CA ALA A 82 -7.14 -19.86 6.27
C ALA A 82 -7.42 -19.95 4.77
N THR A 83 -8.18 -20.96 4.35
CA THR A 83 -8.55 -21.17 2.93
C THR A 83 -9.57 -20.14 2.43
N ASP A 84 -10.28 -19.46 3.34
CA ASP A 84 -11.28 -18.43 3.06
C ASP A 84 -11.08 -17.26 4.03
N GLY A 85 -12.02 -16.31 4.10
CA GLY A 85 -11.93 -15.13 4.95
C GLY A 85 -11.87 -15.42 6.44
N VAL A 86 -11.11 -14.59 7.17
CA VAL A 86 -11.20 -14.48 8.62
C VAL A 86 -12.11 -13.32 8.97
N THR A 87 -13.34 -13.63 9.37
CA THR A 87 -14.27 -12.60 9.89
C THR A 87 -14.04 -12.43 11.38
N ALA A 88 -13.63 -11.23 11.79
CA ALA A 88 -13.46 -10.86 13.19
C ALA A 88 -14.11 -9.50 13.45
N GLN A 89 -14.65 -9.32 14.66
CA GLN A 89 -15.15 -8.00 15.08
C GLN A 89 -14.01 -6.97 15.21
N GLN A 90 -12.78 -7.42 15.45
CA GLN A 90 -11.61 -6.57 15.63
C GLN A 90 -10.35 -7.28 15.13
N PHE A 91 -9.50 -6.56 14.39
CA PHE A 91 -8.17 -7.00 13.97
C PHE A 91 -7.13 -6.03 14.54
N ASN A 92 -6.35 -6.50 15.51
CA ASN A 92 -5.40 -5.65 16.22
C ASN A 92 -4.02 -5.67 15.54
N VAL A 93 -3.64 -4.54 14.94
CA VAL A 93 -2.28 -4.30 14.43
C VAL A 93 -1.53 -3.46 15.45
N VAL A 94 -0.46 -4.01 16.03
CA VAL A 94 0.28 -3.34 17.12
C VAL A 94 1.44 -2.52 16.58
N SER A 95 1.73 -1.41 17.26
CA SER A 95 2.83 -0.49 16.94
C SER A 95 3.49 -0.05 18.24
N ASP A 96 4.81 -0.19 18.37
CA ASP A 96 5.56 0.22 19.57
C ASP A 96 6.90 0.85 19.17
N ALA A 97 7.39 1.83 19.92
CA ALA A 97 8.67 2.48 19.63
C ALA A 97 9.87 1.55 19.88
N ARG A 98 9.77 0.63 20.85
CA ARG A 98 10.86 -0.28 21.25
C ARG A 98 11.18 -1.33 20.19
N ILE A 99 10.25 -1.60 19.28
CA ILE A 99 10.43 -2.49 18.13
C ILE A 99 10.90 -1.74 16.87
N LYS A 100 11.17 -0.43 16.97
CA LYS A 100 11.59 0.42 15.85
C LYS A 100 13.00 0.95 16.06
N LYS A 101 13.83 0.86 15.01
CA LYS A 101 15.03 1.67 14.91
C LYS A 101 14.66 3.06 14.36
N ILE A 102 14.57 4.05 15.23
CA ILE A 102 14.20 5.42 14.86
C ILE A 102 15.39 6.09 14.16
N LEU A 103 15.19 6.53 12.92
CA LEU A 103 16.23 7.23 12.13
C LEU A 103 16.15 8.75 12.26
N GLY A 104 14.98 9.28 12.58
CA GLY A 104 14.71 10.71 12.68
C GLY A 104 13.23 11.02 12.50
N VAL A 105 12.89 12.31 12.59
CA VAL A 105 11.57 12.85 12.24
C VAL A 105 11.57 13.21 10.76
N SER A 106 10.43 13.03 10.09
CA SER A 106 10.29 13.36 8.66
C SER A 106 10.48 14.85 8.38
N ASN A 107 10.99 15.18 7.19
CA ASN A 107 11.07 16.56 6.71
C ASN A 107 9.73 16.94 6.04
N ASN A 108 8.82 17.48 6.84
CA ASN A 108 7.47 17.77 6.40
C ASN A 108 7.37 18.78 5.23
N ALA A 109 8.36 19.67 5.06
CA ALA A 109 8.41 20.60 3.94
C ALA A 109 8.74 19.88 2.63
N ASN A 110 9.68 18.94 2.67
CA ASN A 110 9.99 18.07 1.54
C ASN A 110 8.82 17.11 1.25
N ASP A 111 8.17 16.60 2.30
CA ASP A 111 7.02 15.71 2.15
C ASP A 111 5.84 16.42 1.46
N LEU A 112 5.61 17.70 1.77
CA LEU A 112 4.63 18.53 1.07
C LEU A 112 4.99 18.75 -0.40
N ASP A 113 6.27 18.99 -0.71
CA ASP A 113 6.75 19.10 -2.09
C ASP A 113 6.53 17.78 -2.87
N ILE A 114 6.87 16.63 -2.27
CA ILE A 114 6.61 15.32 -2.86
C ILE A 114 5.10 15.12 -3.09
N LEU A 115 4.27 15.36 -2.07
CA LEU A 115 2.81 15.20 -2.17
C LEU A 115 2.24 16.05 -3.31
N SER A 116 2.74 17.27 -3.49
CA SER A 116 2.28 18.19 -4.55
C SER A 116 2.54 17.67 -5.97
N LYS A 117 3.49 16.73 -6.13
CA LYS A 117 3.86 16.11 -7.41
C LYS A 117 3.11 14.80 -7.67
N ILE A 118 2.39 14.26 -6.70
CA ILE A 118 1.59 13.04 -6.87
C ILE A 118 0.33 13.38 -7.67
N VAL A 119 0.16 12.70 -8.81
CA VAL A 119 -0.98 12.90 -9.71
C VAL A 119 -2.10 11.92 -9.38
N ILE A 120 -3.29 12.46 -9.09
CA ILE A 120 -4.52 11.67 -8.95
C ILE A 120 -5.18 11.53 -10.32
N THR A 121 -5.40 10.28 -10.72
CA THR A 121 -5.91 9.90 -12.05
C THR A 121 -7.25 9.18 -11.92
N ASP A 122 -8.21 9.60 -12.73
CA ASP A 122 -9.46 8.87 -12.92
C ASP A 122 -9.29 7.85 -14.05
N TYR A 123 -9.57 6.58 -13.78
CA TYR A 123 -9.44 5.51 -14.78
C TYR A 123 -10.48 4.41 -14.58
N LYS A 124 -10.63 3.57 -15.61
CA LYS A 124 -11.36 2.30 -15.55
C LYS A 124 -10.40 1.16 -15.80
N MET A 125 -10.69 0.00 -15.21
CA MET A 125 -9.92 -1.20 -15.50
C MET A 125 -10.26 -1.72 -16.90
N ILE A 126 -9.24 -2.15 -17.65
CA ILE A 126 -9.45 -2.79 -18.96
C ILE A 126 -10.20 -4.11 -18.80
N ASP A 127 -9.84 -4.90 -17.78
CA ASP A 127 -10.56 -6.13 -17.40
C ASP A 127 -11.89 -5.81 -16.71
N SER A 128 -12.86 -5.40 -17.53
CA SER A 128 -14.21 -5.01 -17.10
C SER A 128 -15.06 -6.19 -16.64
N VAL A 129 -14.72 -7.42 -17.03
CA VAL A 129 -15.45 -8.63 -16.62
C VAL A 129 -15.17 -8.94 -15.15
N GLN A 130 -13.90 -8.92 -14.73
CA GLN A 130 -13.55 -9.21 -13.34
C GLN A 130 -13.64 -7.98 -12.43
N ARG A 131 -13.33 -6.79 -12.95
CA ARG A 131 -13.23 -5.56 -12.14
C ARG A 131 -14.47 -4.66 -12.22
N GLY A 132 -15.43 -5.02 -13.07
CA GLY A 132 -16.60 -4.21 -13.37
C GLY A 132 -16.28 -2.94 -14.16
N ASN A 133 -17.32 -2.17 -14.47
CA ASN A 133 -17.22 -0.90 -15.21
C ASN A 133 -17.15 0.34 -14.29
N GLN A 134 -16.71 0.14 -13.05
CA GLN A 134 -16.64 1.21 -12.05
C GLN A 134 -15.51 2.21 -12.38
N LEU A 135 -15.73 3.48 -12.03
CA LEU A 135 -14.72 4.52 -12.11
C LEU A 135 -13.84 4.47 -10.87
N TYR A 136 -12.52 4.46 -11.06
CA TYR A 136 -11.54 4.54 -9.99
C TYR A 136 -10.88 5.90 -10.00
N LYS A 137 -10.73 6.52 -8.83
CA LYS A 137 -9.93 7.75 -8.62
C LYS A 137 -8.74 7.39 -7.74
N LYS A 138 -7.58 7.16 -8.35
CA LYS A 138 -6.40 6.60 -7.70
C LYS A 138 -5.12 7.12 -8.36
N VAL A 139 -3.96 6.67 -7.89
CA VAL A 139 -2.65 7.01 -8.47
C VAL A 139 -2.22 5.94 -9.49
N ILE A 140 -1.30 6.30 -10.40
CA ILE A 140 -0.60 5.36 -11.27
C ILE A 140 0.77 5.05 -10.67
N ALA A 141 1.07 3.78 -10.44
CA ALA A 141 2.25 3.36 -9.67
C ALA A 141 3.56 3.90 -10.26
N GLN A 142 3.72 3.86 -11.57
CA GLN A 142 4.91 4.36 -12.28
C GLN A 142 5.10 5.88 -12.12
N GLN A 143 4.02 6.65 -11.98
CA GLN A 143 4.12 8.09 -11.72
C GLN A 143 4.54 8.35 -10.26
N VAL A 144 4.01 7.58 -9.32
CA VAL A 144 4.40 7.67 -7.90
C VAL A 144 5.86 7.28 -7.72
N GLU A 145 6.36 6.28 -8.43
CA GLU A 145 7.76 5.83 -8.32
C GLU A 145 8.75 6.97 -8.60
N GLN A 146 8.45 7.84 -9.57
CA GLN A 146 9.32 8.95 -9.96
C GLN A 146 9.48 10.00 -8.87
N VAL A 147 8.50 10.15 -7.97
CA VAL A 147 8.46 11.22 -6.97
C VAL A 147 8.56 10.70 -5.54
N TYR A 148 8.06 9.49 -5.28
CA TYR A 148 8.02 8.84 -3.98
C TYR A 148 8.21 7.31 -4.10
N PRO A 149 9.42 6.85 -4.49
CA PRO A 149 9.68 5.43 -4.75
C PRO A 149 9.47 4.52 -3.55
N LEU A 150 9.54 5.05 -2.32
CA LEU A 150 9.27 4.29 -1.09
C LEU A 150 7.84 3.76 -1.01
N ALA A 151 6.88 4.38 -1.69
CA ALA A 151 5.50 3.93 -1.74
C ALA A 151 5.22 2.95 -2.89
N VAL A 152 6.23 2.54 -3.66
CA VAL A 152 6.03 1.70 -4.84
C VAL A 152 6.86 0.43 -4.73
N THR A 153 6.22 -0.68 -5.07
CA THR A 153 6.90 -1.92 -5.38
C THR A 153 7.05 -2.05 -6.87
N THR A 154 8.26 -2.38 -7.30
CA THR A 154 8.65 -2.49 -8.69
C THR A 154 9.04 -3.93 -8.99
N LYS A 155 8.91 -4.31 -10.27
CA LYS A 155 9.41 -5.59 -10.85
C LYS A 155 8.56 -6.83 -10.55
N GLN A 156 7.26 -6.65 -10.40
CA GLN A 156 6.30 -7.76 -10.31
C GLN A 156 6.15 -8.42 -11.69
N THR A 157 6.03 -9.75 -11.70
CA THR A 157 5.64 -10.49 -12.90
C THR A 157 4.14 -10.73 -12.87
N GLU A 158 3.43 -10.15 -13.85
CA GLU A 158 1.98 -10.23 -13.94
C GLU A 158 1.52 -10.27 -15.41
N ILE A 159 0.31 -10.76 -15.63
CA ILE A 159 -0.33 -10.76 -16.95
C ILE A 159 -1.24 -9.55 -17.08
N ILE A 160 -0.99 -8.69 -18.06
CA ILE A 160 -1.78 -7.48 -18.29
C ILE A 160 -2.78 -7.66 -19.43
N PRO A 161 -3.96 -7.03 -19.35
CA PRO A 161 -4.97 -7.05 -20.40
C PRO A 161 -4.66 -6.03 -21.52
N ASN A 162 -3.43 -6.01 -22.06
CA ASN A 162 -3.05 -5.00 -23.07
C ASN A 162 -3.62 -5.27 -24.48
N VAL A 163 -4.11 -6.48 -24.73
CA VAL A 163 -4.78 -6.86 -25.99
C VAL A 163 -6.30 -6.92 -25.80
N TYR A 164 -6.76 -7.68 -24.80
CA TYR A 164 -8.14 -7.79 -24.32
C TYR A 164 -9.21 -7.81 -25.42
N GLN A 165 -9.10 -8.78 -26.34
CA GLN A 165 -9.90 -8.84 -27.55
C GLN A 165 -10.33 -10.28 -27.89
N LEU A 166 -11.55 -10.45 -28.41
CA LEU A 166 -11.98 -11.70 -29.04
C LEU A 166 -11.39 -11.82 -30.46
N SER A 167 -10.81 -12.97 -30.76
CA SER A 167 -10.21 -13.28 -32.05
C SER A 167 -10.40 -14.76 -32.41
N THR A 168 -9.74 -15.20 -33.47
CA THR A 168 -9.75 -16.58 -33.95
C THR A 168 -8.31 -17.02 -34.18
N ILE A 169 -7.95 -18.19 -33.63
CA ILE A 169 -6.68 -18.83 -33.93
C ILE A 169 -6.86 -19.77 -35.13
N GLN A 170 -5.97 -19.65 -36.12
CA GLN A 170 -5.89 -20.48 -37.33
C GLN A 170 -4.44 -20.81 -37.67
N ASN A 171 -4.06 -22.09 -37.61
CA ASN A 171 -2.69 -22.56 -37.84
C ASN A 171 -1.67 -21.85 -36.94
N GLY A 172 -2.05 -21.59 -35.68
CA GLY A 172 -1.26 -20.85 -34.71
C GLY A 172 -1.25 -19.33 -34.89
N TRP A 173 -1.87 -18.77 -35.93
CA TRP A 173 -1.97 -17.33 -36.15
C TRP A 173 -3.23 -16.74 -35.52
N ILE A 174 -3.09 -15.60 -34.86
CA ILE A 174 -4.18 -14.87 -34.22
C ILE A 174 -4.15 -13.42 -34.69
N PRO A 175 -5.19 -12.93 -35.39
CA PRO A 175 -5.33 -11.52 -35.74
C PRO A 175 -5.50 -10.65 -34.49
N VAL A 176 -4.52 -9.80 -34.20
CA VAL A 176 -4.51 -8.83 -33.09
C VAL A 176 -3.55 -7.70 -33.42
N ASN A 177 -3.78 -6.52 -32.83
CA ASN A 177 -2.79 -5.45 -32.89
C ASN A 177 -1.51 -5.87 -32.13
N SER A 178 -0.39 -5.88 -32.84
CA SER A 178 0.89 -6.37 -32.31
C SER A 178 1.85 -5.26 -31.87
N LYS A 179 1.42 -3.99 -31.88
CA LYS A 179 2.30 -2.83 -31.60
C LYS A 179 3.08 -2.96 -30.29
N ASP A 180 2.45 -3.50 -29.25
CA ASP A 180 3.02 -3.62 -27.91
C ASP A 180 3.47 -5.06 -27.57
N LEU A 181 3.63 -5.92 -28.59
CA LEU A 181 4.01 -7.33 -28.47
C LEU A 181 5.36 -7.59 -29.15
N ALA A 182 6.15 -8.52 -28.61
CA ALA A 182 7.41 -8.96 -29.16
C ALA A 182 7.49 -10.49 -29.29
N VAL A 183 8.32 -10.99 -30.21
CA VAL A 183 8.64 -12.42 -30.30
C VAL A 183 9.34 -12.83 -29.00
N GLY A 184 8.90 -13.93 -28.40
CA GLY A 184 9.34 -14.40 -27.08
C GLY A 184 8.47 -13.92 -25.91
N ASP A 185 7.57 -12.95 -26.11
CA ASP A 185 6.59 -12.59 -25.06
C ASP A 185 5.68 -13.80 -24.76
N LYS A 186 5.32 -13.98 -23.48
CA LYS A 186 4.28 -14.93 -23.07
C LYS A 186 2.91 -14.26 -23.16
N ILE A 187 1.96 -14.91 -23.83
CA ILE A 187 0.61 -14.39 -24.03
C ILE A 187 -0.46 -15.34 -23.46
N LYS A 188 -1.44 -14.75 -22.76
CA LYS A 188 -2.56 -15.48 -22.16
C LYS A 188 -3.73 -15.55 -23.14
N LEU A 189 -4.12 -16.78 -23.46
CA LEU A 189 -5.22 -17.14 -24.34
C LEU A 189 -6.31 -17.83 -23.52
N VAL A 190 -7.56 -17.44 -23.72
CA VAL A 190 -8.73 -17.98 -23.02
C VAL A 190 -9.68 -18.60 -24.05
N PHE A 191 -9.90 -19.90 -23.94
CA PHE A 191 -10.86 -20.68 -24.72
C PHE A 191 -12.08 -21.04 -23.85
N SER A 192 -13.12 -21.60 -24.45
CA SER A 192 -14.41 -21.92 -23.80
C SER A 192 -14.32 -22.81 -22.55
N GLY A 193 -13.19 -23.44 -22.26
CA GLY A 193 -12.97 -24.21 -21.04
C GLY A 193 -11.51 -24.26 -20.56
N ASP A 194 -10.59 -23.55 -21.22
CA ASP A 194 -9.16 -23.66 -20.95
C ASP A 194 -8.46 -22.31 -21.05
N VAL A 195 -7.49 -22.10 -20.16
CA VAL A 195 -6.60 -20.95 -20.18
C VAL A 195 -5.18 -21.43 -20.49
N ILE A 196 -4.56 -20.85 -21.52
CA ILE A 196 -3.23 -21.24 -21.99
C ILE A 196 -2.33 -20.00 -21.93
N LEU A 197 -1.15 -20.14 -21.30
CA LEU A 197 -0.06 -19.19 -21.41
C LEU A 197 0.98 -19.78 -22.36
N THR A 198 1.30 -19.09 -23.45
CA THR A 198 2.19 -19.60 -24.50
C THR A 198 3.08 -18.50 -25.07
N ASP A 199 4.20 -18.88 -25.68
CA ASP A 199 5.16 -17.94 -26.28
C ASP A 199 4.70 -17.48 -27.67
N ILE A 200 4.95 -16.20 -27.97
CA ILE A 200 4.82 -15.64 -29.32
C ILE A 200 6.04 -16.06 -30.14
N LEU A 201 5.80 -16.81 -31.22
CA LEU A 201 6.81 -17.34 -32.13
C LEU A 201 7.15 -16.40 -33.29
N ALA A 202 6.16 -15.63 -33.76
CA ALA A 202 6.34 -14.67 -34.84
C ALA A 202 5.31 -13.54 -34.73
N ILE A 203 5.63 -12.37 -35.29
CA ILE A 203 4.76 -11.20 -35.32
C ILE A 203 4.74 -10.60 -36.72
N ASN A 204 3.57 -10.20 -37.17
CA ASN A 204 3.40 -9.23 -38.24
C ASN A 204 2.52 -8.06 -37.74
N LYS A 205 2.25 -7.04 -38.55
CA LYS A 205 1.57 -5.81 -38.13
C LYS A 205 0.13 -6.04 -37.59
N GLU A 206 -0.52 -7.13 -38.00
CA GLU A 206 -1.95 -7.37 -37.73
C GLU A 206 -2.24 -8.72 -37.08
N ALA A 207 -1.21 -9.53 -36.84
CA ALA A 207 -1.32 -10.85 -36.26
C ALA A 207 -0.05 -11.30 -35.56
N ILE A 208 -0.22 -12.21 -34.62
CA ILE A 208 0.85 -12.93 -33.95
C ILE A 208 0.72 -14.42 -34.23
N ARG A 209 1.83 -15.14 -34.26
CA ARG A 209 1.87 -16.60 -34.28
C ARG A 209 2.31 -17.11 -32.92
N VAL A 210 1.56 -18.05 -32.35
CA VAL A 210 1.80 -18.60 -31.01
C VAL A 210 2.09 -20.11 -31.06
N ASN A 211 2.76 -20.62 -30.04
CA ASN A 211 2.94 -22.07 -29.87
C ASN A 211 1.67 -22.70 -29.26
N CYS A 212 0.61 -22.82 -30.05
CA CYS A 212 -0.66 -23.40 -29.61
C CYS A 212 -1.20 -24.34 -30.70
N THR A 213 -1.67 -25.53 -30.28
CA THR A 213 -2.25 -26.55 -31.17
C THR A 213 -3.77 -26.43 -31.30
N LYS A 214 -4.40 -25.53 -30.54
CA LYS A 214 -5.85 -25.30 -30.59
C LYS A 214 -6.22 -24.35 -31.70
N GLU A 215 -7.41 -24.56 -32.25
CA GLU A 215 -7.97 -23.78 -33.35
C GLU A 215 -9.36 -23.23 -32.98
N GLY A 216 -9.79 -22.18 -33.66
CA GLY A 216 -11.13 -21.59 -33.49
C GLY A 216 -11.15 -20.33 -32.62
N SER A 217 -12.32 -20.02 -32.06
CA SER A 217 -12.54 -18.77 -31.30
C SER A 217 -11.69 -18.72 -30.02
N VAL A 218 -11.00 -17.61 -29.80
CA VAL A 218 -10.11 -17.40 -28.66
C VAL A 218 -10.24 -15.97 -28.15
N PHE A 219 -10.27 -15.79 -26.84
CA PHE A 219 -10.12 -14.47 -26.22
C PHE A 219 -8.65 -14.25 -25.85
N VAL A 220 -8.03 -13.23 -26.45
CA VAL A 220 -6.64 -12.87 -26.20
C VAL A 220 -6.62 -11.85 -25.09
N TYR A 221 -6.16 -12.25 -23.91
CA TYR A 221 -6.13 -11.37 -22.74
C TYR A 221 -5.01 -10.34 -22.88
N GLY A 222 -3.78 -10.81 -23.06
CA GLY A 222 -2.60 -9.97 -23.21
C GLY A 222 -1.34 -10.66 -22.71
N LYS A 223 -0.25 -9.91 -22.57
CA LYS A 223 1.07 -10.46 -22.29
C LYS A 223 1.46 -10.47 -20.82
N GLU A 224 2.40 -11.35 -20.48
CA GLU A 224 3.16 -11.27 -19.24
C GLU A 224 4.16 -10.10 -19.33
N VAL A 225 4.28 -9.36 -18.24
CA VAL A 225 5.27 -8.29 -18.06
C VAL A 225 6.02 -8.50 -16.75
N HIS A 226 7.25 -8.03 -16.69
CA HIS A 226 8.11 -8.17 -15.50
C HIS A 226 8.37 -6.85 -14.79
N ASP A 227 7.77 -5.77 -15.27
CA ASP A 227 7.83 -4.41 -14.74
C ASP A 227 6.44 -3.99 -14.24
N PHE A 228 5.67 -4.92 -13.67
CA PHE A 228 4.40 -4.57 -13.04
C PHE A 228 4.66 -3.94 -11.65
N HIS A 229 3.86 -2.94 -11.30
CA HIS A 229 4.06 -2.11 -10.12
C HIS A 229 2.83 -2.14 -9.22
N SER A 230 3.05 -2.11 -7.91
CA SER A 230 1.99 -1.93 -6.91
C SER A 230 2.29 -0.78 -5.97
N VAL A 231 1.23 -0.15 -5.45
CA VAL A 231 1.32 1.04 -4.60
C VAL A 231 0.96 0.70 -3.17
N ASP A 232 1.81 1.12 -2.24
CA ASP A 232 1.51 1.18 -0.83
C ASP A 232 0.79 2.50 -0.50
N TYR A 233 -0.53 2.40 -0.34
CA TYR A 233 -1.36 3.54 0.04
C TYR A 233 -1.12 4.01 1.48
N GLU A 234 -0.60 3.17 2.36
CA GLU A 234 -0.30 3.58 3.75
C GLU A 234 0.91 4.53 3.78
N ALA A 235 1.95 4.25 2.98
CA ALA A 235 3.07 5.17 2.81
C ALA A 235 2.63 6.54 2.26
N ILE A 236 1.73 6.57 1.26
CA ILE A 236 1.17 7.83 0.74
C ILE A 236 0.31 8.53 1.80
N ALA A 237 -0.48 7.78 2.57
CA ALA A 237 -1.30 8.35 3.63
C ALA A 237 -0.43 9.00 4.73
N MET A 238 0.68 8.37 5.12
CA MET A 238 1.60 8.94 6.12
C MET A 238 2.40 10.13 5.58
N LEU A 239 2.77 10.11 4.29
CA LEU A 239 3.30 11.29 3.60
C LEU A 239 2.31 12.45 3.69
N ASN A 240 1.02 12.19 3.40
CA ASN A 240 -0.03 13.19 3.46
C ASN A 240 -0.22 13.76 4.89
N VAL A 241 -0.14 12.92 5.93
CA VAL A 241 -0.18 13.40 7.33
C VAL A 241 0.97 14.37 7.59
N SER A 242 2.20 14.04 7.19
CA SER A 242 3.35 14.93 7.38
C SER A 242 3.21 16.24 6.60
N ALA A 243 2.83 16.15 5.32
CA ALA A 243 2.56 17.31 4.48
C ALA A 243 1.46 18.22 5.05
N THR A 244 0.40 17.63 5.62
CA THR A 244 -0.69 18.38 6.28
C THR A 244 -0.19 19.15 7.50
N GLN A 245 0.74 18.57 8.27
CA GLN A 245 1.39 19.29 9.39
C GLN A 245 2.23 20.47 8.89
N ALA A 246 2.91 20.34 7.74
CA ALA A 246 3.62 21.47 7.12
C ALA A 246 2.66 22.58 6.67
N LEU A 247 1.51 22.21 6.09
CA LEU A 247 0.47 23.16 5.70
C LEU A 247 -0.09 23.90 6.91
N LEU A 248 -0.40 23.19 8.00
CA LEU A 248 -0.88 23.81 9.24
C LEU A 248 0.10 24.85 9.77
N LYS A 249 1.39 24.50 9.86
CA LYS A 249 2.44 25.43 10.28
C LYS A 249 2.48 26.69 9.40
N ARG A 250 2.29 26.53 8.09
CA ARG A 250 2.23 27.67 7.15
C ARG A 250 1.01 28.56 7.38
N ILE A 251 -0.15 27.96 7.67
CA ILE A 251 -1.39 28.68 7.98
C ILE A 251 -1.19 29.53 9.25
N GLU A 252 -0.70 28.92 10.34
CA GLU A 252 -0.45 29.63 11.60
C GLU A 252 0.51 30.81 11.44
N MET A 253 1.59 30.64 10.67
CA MET A 253 2.53 31.72 10.36
C MET A 253 1.87 32.86 9.56
N LEU A 254 1.01 32.53 8.59
CA LEU A 254 0.30 33.52 7.78
C LEU A 254 -0.75 34.27 8.61
N GLU A 255 -1.47 33.59 9.49
CA GLU A 255 -2.44 34.19 10.40
C GLU A 255 -1.77 35.17 11.38
N ALA A 256 -0.65 34.77 11.97
CA ALA A 256 0.13 35.65 12.86
C ALA A 256 0.64 36.90 12.11
N LYS A 257 1.14 36.73 10.87
CA LYS A 257 1.57 37.85 10.04
C LYS A 257 0.40 38.77 9.70
N ASN A 258 -0.76 38.21 9.36
CA ASN A 258 -1.96 38.98 9.05
C ASN A 258 -2.45 39.79 10.25
N ALA A 259 -2.46 39.20 11.46
CA ALA A 259 -2.80 39.91 12.68
C ALA A 259 -1.87 41.11 12.94
N ASN A 260 -0.55 40.93 12.77
CA ASN A 260 0.43 42.00 12.89
C ASN A 260 0.23 43.11 11.84
N LEU A 261 -0.09 42.74 10.60
CA LEU A 261 -0.40 43.70 9.53
C LEU A 261 -1.66 44.51 9.86
N VAL A 262 -2.74 43.86 10.28
CA VAL A 262 -3.99 44.52 10.69
C VAL A 262 -3.74 45.49 11.83
N GLN A 263 -2.96 45.10 12.84
CA GLN A 263 -2.60 46.00 13.95
C GLN A 263 -1.78 47.21 13.47
N THR A 264 -0.82 46.99 12.58
CA THR A 264 0.03 48.04 12.02
C THR A 264 -0.80 49.03 11.20
N VAL A 265 -1.68 48.53 10.34
CA VAL A 265 -2.59 49.35 9.54
C VAL A 265 -3.49 50.19 10.44
N SER A 266 -4.11 49.59 11.46
CA SER A 266 -4.96 50.34 12.41
C SER A 266 -4.20 51.44 13.15
N LYS A 267 -2.93 51.21 13.49
CA LYS A 267 -2.07 52.23 14.10
C LYS A 267 -1.79 53.38 13.13
N LEU A 268 -1.42 53.06 11.89
CA LEU A 268 -1.14 54.05 10.85
C LEU A 268 -2.39 54.88 10.52
N GLU A 269 -3.57 54.27 10.44
CA GLU A 269 -4.84 54.98 10.23
C GLU A 269 -5.11 56.02 11.34
N LYS A 270 -4.84 55.66 12.60
CA LYS A 270 -4.98 56.59 13.73
C LYS A 270 -3.95 57.74 13.67
N GLU A 271 -2.72 57.46 13.28
CA GLU A 271 -1.68 58.48 13.11
C GLU A 271 -1.99 59.41 11.93
N GLN A 272 -2.51 58.87 10.85
CA GLN A 272 -2.96 59.63 9.68
C GLN A 272 -4.13 60.55 10.06
N LEU A 273 -5.11 60.06 10.82
CA LEU A 273 -6.22 60.89 11.30
C LEU A 273 -5.71 62.07 12.15
N LYS A 274 -4.83 61.82 13.12
CA LYS A 274 -4.20 62.89 13.93
C LYS A 274 -3.46 63.91 13.08
N THR A 275 -2.76 63.45 12.04
CA THR A 275 -2.01 64.33 11.13
C THR A 275 -2.96 65.19 10.31
N ASN A 276 -4.04 64.60 9.79
CA ASN A 276 -5.10 65.32 9.07
C ASN A 276 -5.78 66.36 9.95
N ASP A 277 -6.06 66.04 11.22
CA ASP A 277 -6.66 66.98 12.17
C ASP A 277 -5.73 68.17 12.46
N ARG A 278 -4.42 67.92 12.62
CA ARG A 278 -3.42 68.99 12.78
C ARG A 278 -3.30 69.86 11.53
N LEU A 279 -3.34 69.26 10.33
CA LEU A 279 -3.33 70.00 9.07
C LEU A 279 -4.54 70.92 8.96
N LYS A 280 -5.75 70.42 9.23
CA LYS A 280 -6.97 71.24 9.25
C LYS A 280 -6.89 72.40 10.24
N ALA A 281 -6.34 72.16 11.44
CA ALA A 281 -6.16 73.22 12.44
C ALA A 281 -5.18 74.30 11.97
N ILE A 282 -4.09 73.91 11.29
CA ILE A 282 -3.14 74.86 10.69
C ILE A 282 -3.81 75.65 9.55
N GLU A 283 -4.53 74.97 8.65
CA GLU A 283 -5.26 75.61 7.55
C GLU A 283 -6.23 76.68 8.06
N GLN A 284 -6.97 76.39 9.14
CA GLN A 284 -7.89 77.35 9.78
C GLN A 284 -7.19 78.58 10.36
N LEU A 285 -5.93 78.48 10.81
CA LEU A 285 -5.16 79.61 11.33
C LEU A 285 -4.54 80.45 10.21
N VAL A 286 -4.13 79.82 9.11
CA VAL A 286 -3.40 80.50 8.02
C VAL A 286 -4.35 81.19 7.05
N LEU A 287 -5.50 80.58 6.71
CA LEU A 287 -6.44 81.14 5.74
C LEU A 287 -6.91 82.58 6.06
N PRO A 288 -7.29 82.93 7.31
CA PRO A 288 -7.65 84.30 7.66
C PRO A 288 -6.48 85.29 7.55
N ALA A 289 -5.28 84.89 7.98
CA ALA A 289 -4.08 85.74 7.96
C ALA A 289 -3.58 86.03 6.53
N VAL A 290 -3.85 85.14 5.58
CA VAL A 290 -3.56 85.36 4.15
C VAL A 290 -4.60 86.30 3.54
N ALA A 291 -5.89 86.13 3.87
CA ALA A 291 -6.96 87.01 3.39
C ALA A 291 -6.83 88.47 3.91
N GLU A 292 -6.38 88.66 5.16
CA GLU A 292 -6.06 89.98 5.70
C GLU A 292 -4.85 90.64 5.01
N ASN A 293 -3.83 89.87 4.63
CA ASN A 293 -2.66 90.41 3.90
C ASN A 293 -2.97 90.75 2.43
N GLU A 294 -3.93 90.08 1.79
CA GLU A 294 -4.36 90.40 0.42
C GLU A 294 -5.27 91.63 0.35
N THR A 295 -5.96 91.98 1.45
CA THR A 295 -6.82 93.17 1.53
C THR A 295 -6.07 94.45 1.90
N VAL A 296 -4.80 94.36 2.29
CA VAL A 296 -3.91 95.47 2.65
C VAL A 296 -2.95 95.86 1.50
N ARG A 297 -3.07 95.20 0.33
CA ARG A 297 -2.40 95.60 -0.92
C ARG A 297 -3.37 96.29 -1.88
#